data_AF-A0A2E9UNC8-F1
#
_entry.id   AF-A0A2E9UNC8-F1
#
_cell.length_a   1.000
_cell.length_b   1.000
_cell.length_c   1.000
_cell.angle_alpha   90.00
_cell.angle_beta   90.00
_cell.angle_gamma   90.00
#
_symmetry.space_group_name_H-M   'P 1'
#
loop_
_entity.id
_entity.type
_entity.pdbx_description
1 polymer ?
#
loop_
_entity_poly.entity_id
_entity_poly.type
_entity_poly.pdbx_seq_one_letter_code
_entity_poly.pdbx_strand_id
1 'polypeptide(L)'
;MHLSSYAIALRRLMRANALLLEIVTGLYDEQASRWPAPTAPSAKWHLWHVSRWSDIVQSTLFPVTNGESDLSNKGPELWEALGIADEWGFMIPMPGKLGGGTGLGNEEAANLELPDMIRIVGYARSTFELCEMRFSQIDEGLFESDFYDWDGVRLQVGEAMFGHISHINRHLGMIEAIKGMLGLEGSATD
;
A
#
# COMPACT_ATOMS: atom_id res chain seq x y z
N MET A 1 -20.86 -21.86 -8.91
CA MET A 1 -21.09 -20.44 -8.59
C MET A 1 -20.04 -19.63 -9.34
N HIS A 2 -20.44 -18.78 -10.29
CA HIS A 2 -19.52 -17.87 -10.99
C HIS A 2 -19.37 -16.60 -10.14
N LEU A 3 -18.13 -16.17 -9.89
CA LEU A 3 -17.84 -14.90 -9.24
C LEU A 3 -17.78 -13.81 -10.30
N SER A 4 -18.28 -12.62 -9.99
CA SER A 4 -18.07 -11.43 -10.83
C SER A 4 -16.59 -11.03 -10.85
N SER A 5 -16.19 -10.26 -11.87
CA SER A 5 -14.83 -9.73 -12.01
C SER A 5 -14.40 -8.94 -10.77
N TYR A 6 -15.29 -8.08 -10.26
CA TYR A 6 -15.08 -7.35 -9.02
C TYR A 6 -14.83 -8.28 -7.82
N ALA A 7 -15.67 -9.29 -7.60
CA ALA A 7 -15.51 -10.20 -6.47
C ALA A 7 -14.19 -10.99 -6.54
N ILE A 8 -13.71 -11.31 -7.75
CA ILE A 8 -12.39 -11.90 -7.96
C ILE A 8 -11.29 -10.89 -7.59
N ALA A 9 -11.38 -9.66 -8.09
CA ALA A 9 -10.40 -8.60 -7.82
C ALA A 9 -10.28 -8.29 -6.33
N LEU A 10 -11.40 -8.16 -5.60
CA LEU A 10 -11.41 -7.96 -4.15
C LEU A 10 -10.71 -9.08 -3.39
N ARG A 11 -11.00 -10.34 -3.73
CA ARG A 11 -10.30 -11.48 -3.11
C ARG A 11 -8.80 -11.46 -3.38
N ARG A 12 -8.36 -10.98 -4.56
CA ARG A 12 -6.94 -10.86 -4.90
C ARG A 12 -6.27 -9.71 -4.17
N LEU A 13 -6.94 -8.58 -3.99
CA LEU A 13 -6.46 -7.49 -3.14
C LEU A 13 -6.25 -7.95 -1.70
N MET A 14 -7.28 -8.52 -1.08
CA MET A 14 -7.21 -9.01 0.31
C MET A 14 -6.10 -10.05 0.48
N ARG A 15 -5.94 -10.97 -0.50
CA ARG A 15 -4.86 -11.95 -0.45
C ARG A 15 -3.48 -11.30 -0.58
N ALA A 16 -3.31 -10.31 -1.46
CA ALA A 16 -2.04 -9.62 -1.64
C ALA A 16 -1.62 -8.85 -0.38
N ASN A 17 -2.56 -8.10 0.22
CA ASN A 17 -2.34 -7.39 1.49
C ASN A 17 -1.99 -8.36 2.62
N ALA A 18 -2.75 -9.45 2.77
CA ALA A 18 -2.51 -10.45 3.81
C ALA A 18 -1.13 -11.11 3.66
N LEU A 19 -0.75 -11.50 2.43
CA LEU A 19 0.57 -12.08 2.16
C LEU A 19 1.70 -11.11 2.49
N LEU A 20 1.59 -9.85 2.05
CA LEU A 20 2.61 -8.85 2.33
C LEU A 20 2.78 -8.64 3.83
N LEU A 21 1.69 -8.54 4.60
CA LEU A 21 1.75 -8.46 6.06
C LEU A 21 2.36 -9.71 6.69
N GLU A 22 1.92 -10.90 6.29
CA GLU A 22 2.41 -12.18 6.79
C GLU A 22 3.93 -12.30 6.64
N ILE A 23 4.45 -12.02 5.44
CA ILE A 23 5.87 -12.16 5.12
C ILE A 23 6.73 -11.17 5.90
N VAL A 24 6.30 -9.91 6.03
CA VAL A 24 7.08 -8.89 6.75
C VAL A 24 6.98 -9.09 8.26
N THR A 25 5.83 -9.53 8.79
CA THR A 25 5.66 -9.82 10.22
C THR A 25 6.38 -11.09 10.68
N GLY A 26 6.80 -11.95 9.76
CA GLY A 26 7.72 -13.06 10.04
C GLY A 26 9.17 -12.63 10.29
N LEU A 27 9.51 -11.35 10.12
CA LEU A 27 10.86 -10.81 10.31
C LEU A 27 11.01 -10.12 11.67
N TYR A 28 12.20 -10.25 12.27
CA TYR A 28 12.59 -9.38 13.39
C TYR A 28 12.82 -7.94 12.89
N ASP A 29 12.69 -6.95 13.78
CA ASP A 29 12.85 -5.53 13.43
C ASP A 29 14.20 -5.23 12.75
N GLU A 30 15.29 -5.83 13.23
CA GLU A 30 16.62 -5.70 12.63
C GLU A 30 16.67 -6.26 11.21
N GLN A 31 16.06 -7.43 10.97
CA GLN A 31 15.99 -8.04 9.65
C GLN A 31 15.13 -7.20 8.70
N ALA A 32 13.97 -6.74 9.16
CA ALA A 32 13.07 -5.92 8.38
C ALA A 32 13.69 -4.55 8.02
N SER A 33 14.54 -4.01 8.90
CA SER A 33 15.24 -2.73 8.69
C SER A 33 16.45 -2.83 7.77
N ARG A 34 16.99 -4.03 7.56
CA ARG A 34 18.24 -4.20 6.84
C ARG A 34 18.09 -3.87 5.36
N TRP A 35 18.96 -2.99 4.87
CA TRP A 35 19.17 -2.73 3.45
C TRP A 35 20.23 -3.69 2.91
N PRO A 36 19.87 -4.69 2.10
CA PRO A 36 20.83 -5.66 1.58
C PRO A 36 21.79 -5.07 0.53
N ALA A 37 21.38 -3.98 -0.13
CA ALA A 37 22.21 -3.20 -1.03
C ALA A 37 21.73 -1.74 -1.07
N PRO A 38 22.57 -0.77 -1.48
CA PRO A 38 22.16 0.63 -1.61
C PRO A 38 21.01 0.87 -2.60
N THR A 39 20.69 -0.10 -3.47
CA THR A 39 19.59 -0.03 -4.44
C THR A 39 18.41 -0.92 -4.10
N ALA A 40 18.41 -1.52 -2.90
CA ALA A 40 17.39 -2.45 -2.45
C ALA A 40 16.82 -1.97 -1.10
N PRO A 41 15.71 -1.21 -1.11
CA PRO A 41 15.04 -0.80 0.10
C PRO A 41 14.71 -1.97 1.02
N SER A 42 14.71 -1.71 2.33
CA SER A 42 14.44 -2.74 3.32
C SER A 42 12.99 -3.23 3.25
N ALA A 43 12.72 -4.42 3.81
CA ALA A 43 11.35 -4.95 3.88
C ALA A 43 10.41 -4.02 4.68
N LYS A 44 10.94 -3.38 5.73
CA LYS A 44 10.26 -2.34 6.52
C LYS A 44 9.89 -1.13 5.66
N TRP A 45 10.80 -0.66 4.80
CA TRP A 45 10.51 0.43 3.86
C TRP A 45 9.42 0.07 2.87
N HIS A 46 9.47 -1.15 2.30
CA HIS A 46 8.42 -1.63 1.39
C HIS A 46 7.06 -1.74 2.06
N LEU A 47 7.00 -2.21 3.32
CA LEU A 47 5.75 -2.25 4.08
C LEU A 47 5.19 -0.84 4.28
N TRP A 48 6.00 0.11 4.76
CA TRP A 48 5.59 1.50 4.91
C TRP A 48 5.08 2.10 3.60
N HIS A 49 5.83 1.92 2.51
CA HIS A 49 5.49 2.44 1.19
C HIS A 49 4.14 1.93 0.69
N VAL A 50 3.91 0.62 0.73
CA VAL A 50 2.63 0.03 0.31
C VAL A 50 1.48 0.47 1.23
N SER A 51 1.77 0.68 2.52
CA SER A 51 0.79 1.19 3.50
C SER A 51 0.39 2.64 3.21
N ARG A 52 1.35 3.51 2.86
CA ARG A 52 1.07 4.88 2.39
C ARG A 52 0.25 4.87 1.11
N TRP A 53 0.59 4.05 0.13
CA TRP A 53 -0.19 3.95 -1.10
C TRP A 53 -1.60 3.44 -0.86
N SER A 54 -1.80 2.45 0.02
CA SER A 54 -3.13 1.97 0.38
C SER A 54 -3.99 3.06 1.04
N ASP A 55 -3.38 3.93 1.85
CA ASP A 55 -4.05 5.09 2.44
C ASP A 55 -4.44 6.15 1.40
N ILE A 56 -3.54 6.45 0.46
CA ILE A 56 -3.80 7.37 -0.66
C ILE A 56 -4.92 6.82 -1.56
N VAL A 57 -4.88 5.51 -1.87
CA VAL A 57 -5.88 4.84 -2.71
C VAL A 57 -7.25 4.89 -2.05
N GLN A 58 -7.36 4.53 -0.75
CA GLN A 58 -8.65 4.55 -0.06
C GLN A 58 -9.23 5.97 0.03
N SER A 59 -8.37 6.96 0.24
CA SER A 59 -8.74 8.38 0.27
C SER A 59 -9.25 8.85 -1.10
N THR A 60 -8.59 8.44 -2.18
CA THR A 60 -8.97 8.82 -3.56
C THR A 60 -10.26 8.12 -4.01
N LEU A 61 -10.56 6.92 -3.51
CA LEU A 61 -11.81 6.20 -3.80
C LEU A 61 -13.00 6.66 -2.96
N PHE A 62 -12.77 7.44 -1.91
CA PHE A 62 -13.82 7.96 -1.03
C PHE A 62 -15.03 8.54 -1.79
N PRO A 63 -14.87 9.53 -2.70
CA PRO A 63 -16.02 10.16 -3.37
C PRO A 63 -16.82 9.18 -4.22
N VAL A 64 -16.15 8.20 -4.86
CA VAL A 64 -16.80 7.14 -5.65
C VAL A 64 -17.72 6.30 -4.76
N THR A 65 -17.18 5.81 -3.65
CA THR A 65 -17.93 4.93 -2.73
C THR A 65 -19.00 5.66 -1.92
N ASN A 66 -18.87 6.99 -1.79
CA ASN A 66 -19.82 7.83 -1.08
C ASN A 66 -20.89 8.43 -2.03
N GLY A 67 -20.85 8.10 -3.32
CA GLY A 67 -21.81 8.58 -4.32
C GLY A 67 -21.72 10.08 -4.59
N GLU A 68 -20.54 10.68 -4.43
CA GLU A 68 -20.33 12.11 -4.65
C GLU A 68 -20.32 12.46 -6.14
N SER A 69 -20.90 13.61 -6.49
CA SER A 69 -20.87 14.12 -7.87
C SER A 69 -19.51 14.71 -8.26
N ASP A 70 -18.75 15.19 -7.27
CA ASP A 70 -17.40 15.73 -7.46
C ASP A 70 -16.36 14.68 -7.05
N LEU A 71 -15.80 14.00 -8.04
CA LEU A 71 -14.79 12.96 -7.83
C LEU A 71 -13.39 13.51 -7.51
N SER A 72 -13.22 14.84 -7.48
CA SER A 72 -11.95 15.47 -7.10
C SER A 72 -11.78 15.58 -5.57
N ASN A 73 -12.86 15.44 -4.81
CA ASN A 73 -12.85 15.54 -3.36
C ASN A 73 -12.34 14.25 -2.72
N LYS A 74 -11.12 14.27 -2.18
CA LYS A 74 -10.52 13.11 -1.50
C LYS A 74 -11.06 12.97 -0.08
N GLY A 75 -11.23 11.73 0.38
CA GLY A 75 -11.49 11.42 1.78
C GLY A 75 -10.24 11.63 2.65
N PRO A 76 -10.38 11.66 3.99
CA PRO A 76 -9.23 11.78 4.86
C PRO A 76 -8.33 10.53 4.77
N GLU A 77 -7.02 10.76 4.67
CA GLU A 77 -6.00 9.74 4.90
C GLU A 77 -5.84 9.49 6.41
N LEU A 78 -5.61 8.24 6.83
CA LEU A 78 -5.27 7.93 8.22
C LEU A 78 -3.98 8.64 8.65
N TRP A 79 -3.05 8.77 7.71
CA TRP A 79 -1.79 9.49 7.89
C TRP A 79 -1.97 10.89 8.46
N GLU A 80 -2.91 11.65 7.90
CA GLU A 80 -3.23 13.01 8.35
C GLU A 80 -4.16 12.99 9.56
N ALA A 81 -5.22 12.17 9.51
CA ALA A 81 -6.24 12.13 10.55
C ALA A 81 -5.70 11.71 11.92
N LEU A 82 -4.65 10.89 11.95
CA LEU A 82 -4.00 10.43 13.18
C LEU A 82 -2.69 11.15 13.48
N GLY A 83 -2.27 12.13 12.67
CA GLY A 83 -1.03 12.88 12.88
C GLY A 83 0.23 12.01 12.82
N ILE A 84 0.24 10.98 11.95
CA ILE A 84 1.28 9.94 11.94
C ILE A 84 2.65 10.51 11.57
N ALA A 85 2.70 11.43 10.61
CA ALA A 85 3.95 12.10 10.24
C ALA A 85 4.58 12.79 11.45
N ASP A 86 3.80 13.58 12.19
CA ASP A 86 4.29 14.29 13.38
C ASP A 86 4.72 13.31 14.48
N GLU A 87 3.95 12.24 14.71
CA GLU A 87 4.30 11.19 15.68
C GLU A 87 5.64 10.52 15.33
N TRP A 88 5.89 10.28 14.05
CA TRP A 88 7.09 9.60 13.55
C TRP A 88 8.25 10.56 13.27
N GLY A 89 8.09 11.85 13.55
CA GLY A 89 9.12 12.86 13.37
C GLY A 89 9.42 13.21 11.91
N PHE A 90 8.47 12.94 11.02
CA PHE A 90 8.61 13.18 9.58
C PHE A 90 8.26 14.62 9.19
N MET A 91 8.99 15.17 8.22
CA MET A 91 8.68 16.48 7.66
C MET A 91 7.42 16.44 6.80
N ILE A 92 6.62 17.51 6.86
CA ILE A 92 5.44 17.72 6.02
C ILE A 92 5.70 18.90 5.08
N PRO A 93 5.47 18.78 3.76
CA PRO A 93 4.97 17.59 3.08
C PRO A 93 6.01 16.47 3.00
N MET A 94 5.53 15.23 3.11
CA MET A 94 6.38 14.05 2.94
C MET A 94 6.97 14.00 1.53
N PRO A 95 8.25 13.62 1.37
CA PRO A 95 8.88 13.52 0.07
C PRO A 95 8.33 12.34 -0.76
N GLY A 96 8.53 12.43 -2.07
CA GLY A 96 7.96 11.51 -3.06
C GLY A 96 6.51 11.84 -3.46
N LYS A 97 6.04 11.20 -4.53
CA LYS A 97 4.71 11.43 -5.10
C LYS A 97 3.63 11.24 -4.03
N LEU A 98 2.81 12.28 -3.84
CA LEU A 98 1.70 12.32 -2.85
C LEU A 98 2.13 11.95 -1.42
N GLY A 99 3.41 12.12 -1.06
CA GLY A 99 3.93 11.69 0.24
C GLY A 99 3.91 10.18 0.46
N GLY A 100 3.82 9.38 -0.61
CA GLY A 100 3.91 7.93 -0.59
C GLY A 100 5.32 7.39 -0.86
N GLY A 101 6.31 8.27 -1.02
CA GLY A 101 7.71 7.89 -1.23
C GLY A 101 8.07 7.42 -2.64
N THR A 102 7.14 7.37 -3.60
CA THR A 102 7.47 7.09 -5.01
C THR A 102 8.35 8.21 -5.56
N GLY A 103 9.48 7.84 -6.18
CA GLY A 103 10.44 8.79 -6.74
C GLY A 103 11.48 9.30 -5.75
N LEU A 104 11.44 8.85 -4.49
CA LEU A 104 12.55 9.04 -3.55
C LEU A 104 13.82 8.38 -4.11
N GLY A 105 14.95 9.09 -4.03
CA GLY A 105 16.25 8.47 -4.27
C GLY A 105 16.55 7.42 -3.20
N ASN A 106 17.34 6.39 -3.53
CA ASN A 106 17.61 5.32 -2.56
C ASN A 106 18.31 5.82 -1.29
N GLU A 107 19.20 6.81 -1.41
CA GLU A 107 19.86 7.43 -0.25
C GLU A 107 18.86 8.14 0.66
N GLU A 108 17.95 8.92 0.08
CA GLU A 108 16.89 9.60 0.83
C GLU A 108 15.95 8.59 1.50
N ALA A 109 15.55 7.54 0.78
CA ALA A 109 14.73 6.46 1.30
C ALA A 109 15.41 5.69 2.44
N ALA A 110 16.74 5.48 2.38
CA ALA A 110 17.51 4.82 3.43
C ALA A 110 17.68 5.69 4.68
N ASN A 111 17.65 7.01 4.53
CA ASN A 111 17.74 7.97 5.63
C ASN A 111 16.38 8.29 6.28
N LEU A 112 15.27 7.71 5.80
CA LEU A 112 13.99 7.80 6.48
C LEU A 112 14.05 6.98 7.78
N GLU A 113 13.94 7.67 8.92
CA GLU A 113 13.90 7.07 10.25
C GLU A 113 12.52 6.44 10.51
N LEU A 114 12.25 5.34 9.81
CA LEU A 114 11.03 4.55 10.01
C LEU A 114 10.99 3.99 11.44
N PRO A 115 9.83 4.00 12.11
CA PRO A 115 9.74 3.53 13.49
C PRO A 115 9.91 2.01 13.60
N ASP A 116 9.72 1.50 14.81
CA ASP A 116 9.71 0.07 15.06
C ASP A 116 8.62 -0.68 14.26
N MET A 117 8.83 -1.97 14.06
CA MET A 117 7.91 -2.85 13.36
C MET A 117 6.49 -2.87 13.97
N ILE A 118 6.32 -2.64 15.28
CA ILE A 118 4.99 -2.64 15.91
C ILE A 118 4.16 -1.49 15.34
N ARG A 119 4.73 -0.28 15.29
CA ARG A 119 4.07 0.91 14.76
C ARG A 119 3.79 0.78 13.26
N ILE A 120 4.77 0.32 12.47
CA ILE A 120 4.60 0.20 11.02
C ILE A 120 3.56 -0.86 10.67
N VAL A 121 3.57 -2.00 11.35
CA VAL A 121 2.56 -3.05 11.15
C VAL A 121 1.17 -2.58 11.58
N GLY A 122 1.07 -1.81 12.67
CA GLY A 122 -0.19 -1.20 13.09
C GLY A 122 -0.77 -0.26 12.05
N TYR A 123 0.06 0.63 11.50
CA TYR A 123 -0.33 1.51 10.40
C TYR A 123 -0.73 0.71 9.15
N ALA A 124 0.09 -0.26 8.75
CA ALA A 124 -0.15 -1.10 7.58
C ALA A 124 -1.48 -1.86 7.65
N ARG A 125 -1.77 -2.51 8.79
CA ARG A 125 -3.05 -3.20 9.00
C ARG A 125 -4.22 -2.24 8.84
N SER A 126 -4.14 -1.07 9.47
CA SER A 126 -5.22 -0.08 9.46
C SER A 126 -5.48 0.45 8.05
N THR A 127 -4.44 0.75 7.28
CA THR A 127 -4.62 1.26 5.91
C THR A 127 -5.04 0.17 4.93
N PHE A 128 -4.56 -1.06 5.11
CA PHE A 128 -5.00 -2.21 4.29
C PHE A 128 -6.47 -2.52 4.53
N GLU A 129 -6.90 -2.60 5.80
CA GLU A 129 -8.30 -2.82 6.18
C GLU A 129 -9.20 -1.70 5.64
N LEU A 130 -8.79 -0.44 5.76
CA LEU A 130 -9.56 0.69 5.26
C LEU A 130 -9.66 0.67 3.72
N CYS A 131 -8.57 0.33 3.03
CA CYS A 131 -8.56 0.18 1.58
C CYS A 131 -9.44 -0.99 1.12
N GLU A 132 -9.35 -2.15 1.77
CA GLU A 132 -10.21 -3.30 1.51
C GLU A 132 -11.68 -2.98 1.77
N MET A 133 -11.99 -2.26 2.86
CA MET A 133 -13.34 -1.81 3.17
C MET A 133 -13.86 -0.85 2.10
N ARG A 134 -13.04 0.09 1.63
CA ARG A 134 -13.40 1.00 0.54
C ARG A 134 -13.70 0.21 -0.74
N PHE A 135 -12.82 -0.71 -1.12
CA PHE A 135 -13.08 -1.56 -2.28
C PHE A 135 -14.30 -2.47 -2.10
N SER A 136 -14.61 -2.91 -0.89
CA SER A 136 -15.78 -3.76 -0.61
C SER A 136 -17.13 -3.09 -0.91
N GLN A 137 -17.15 -1.75 -0.95
CA GLN A 137 -18.33 -0.94 -1.23
C GLN A 137 -18.59 -0.77 -2.74
N ILE A 138 -17.66 -1.19 -3.59
CA ILE A 138 -17.82 -1.14 -5.04
C ILE A 138 -18.70 -2.32 -5.46
N ASP A 139 -19.71 -2.06 -6.29
CA ASP A 139 -20.50 -3.10 -6.96
C ASP A 139 -20.06 -3.23 -8.43
N GLU A 140 -20.75 -4.08 -9.20
CA GLU A 140 -20.41 -4.31 -10.62
C GLU A 140 -20.56 -3.04 -11.46
N GLY A 141 -21.53 -2.17 -11.15
CA GLY A 141 -21.72 -0.91 -11.88
C GLY A 141 -20.62 0.10 -11.57
N LEU A 142 -20.23 0.23 -10.30
CA LEU A 142 -19.13 1.08 -9.89
C LEU A 142 -17.78 0.56 -10.39
N PHE A 143 -17.59 -0.76 -10.49
CA PHE A 143 -16.35 -1.36 -10.97
C PHE A 143 -16.01 -0.95 -12.41
N GLU A 144 -17.03 -0.76 -13.25
CA GLU A 144 -16.90 -0.35 -14.65
C GLU A 144 -16.99 1.17 -14.84
N SER A 145 -17.22 1.93 -13.77
CA SER A 145 -17.39 3.39 -13.84
C SER A 145 -16.07 4.12 -14.09
N ASP A 146 -16.17 5.28 -14.75
CA ASP A 146 -15.05 6.19 -14.97
C ASP A 146 -14.48 6.68 -13.63
N PHE A 147 -13.16 6.69 -13.54
CA PHE A 147 -12.39 7.12 -12.39
C PHE A 147 -11.12 7.85 -12.85
N TYR A 148 -10.65 8.78 -12.02
CA TYR A 148 -9.32 9.36 -12.18
C TYR A 148 -8.46 8.82 -11.05
N ASP A 149 -7.43 8.06 -11.40
CA ASP A 149 -6.56 7.48 -10.39
C ASP A 149 -5.71 8.54 -9.68
N TRP A 150 -4.91 8.08 -8.72
CA TRP A 150 -3.96 8.88 -7.96
C TRP A 150 -2.86 9.54 -8.82
N ASP A 151 -2.78 9.21 -10.11
CA ASP A 151 -1.89 9.83 -11.09
C ASP A 151 -2.63 10.84 -11.99
N GLY A 152 -3.94 11.01 -11.80
CA GLY A 152 -4.81 11.83 -12.63
C GLY A 152 -5.13 11.19 -13.98
N VAL A 153 -4.86 9.90 -14.15
CA VAL A 153 -5.15 9.15 -15.36
C VAL A 153 -6.61 8.72 -15.34
N ARG A 154 -7.33 9.00 -16.42
CA ARG A 154 -8.71 8.53 -16.60
C ARG A 154 -8.69 7.04 -16.96
N LEU A 155 -9.35 6.23 -16.16
CA LEU A 155 -9.49 4.78 -16.32
C LEU A 155 -10.76 4.31 -15.61
N GLN A 156 -11.01 3.00 -15.53
CA GLN A 156 -12.12 2.45 -14.74
C GLN A 156 -11.70 2.12 -13.31
N VAL A 157 -12.63 2.18 -12.35
CA VAL A 157 -12.37 1.77 -10.96
C VAL A 157 -11.72 0.39 -10.88
N GLY A 158 -12.20 -0.57 -11.67
CA GLY A 158 -11.61 -1.91 -11.73
C GLY A 158 -10.18 -1.94 -12.26
N GLU A 159 -9.85 -1.09 -13.22
CA GLU A 159 -8.48 -0.95 -13.73
C GLU A 159 -7.54 -0.37 -12.66
N ALA A 160 -7.99 0.65 -11.92
CA ALA A 160 -7.26 1.17 -10.76
C ALA A 160 -7.03 0.08 -9.71
N MET A 161 -8.05 -0.73 -9.42
CA MET A 161 -7.92 -1.84 -8.47
C MET A 161 -6.84 -2.84 -8.90
N PHE A 162 -6.82 -3.25 -10.18
CA PHE A 162 -5.78 -4.13 -10.70
C PHE A 162 -4.40 -3.47 -10.72
N GLY A 163 -4.33 -2.17 -10.98
CA GLY A 163 -3.11 -1.37 -10.85
C GLY A 163 -2.54 -1.42 -9.43
N HIS A 164 -3.38 -1.22 -8.42
CA HIS A 164 -2.99 -1.30 -7.00
C HIS A 164 -2.56 -2.71 -6.59
N ILE A 165 -3.30 -3.74 -7.00
CA ILE A 165 -2.93 -5.15 -6.78
C ILE A 165 -1.56 -5.45 -7.40
N SER A 166 -1.30 -4.93 -8.61
CA SER A 166 -0.02 -5.11 -9.29
C SER A 166 1.12 -4.39 -8.56
N HIS A 167 0.87 -3.20 -8.02
CA HIS A 167 1.82 -2.46 -7.18
C HIS A 167 2.19 -3.25 -5.93
N ILE A 168 1.20 -3.75 -5.17
CA ILE A 168 1.43 -4.58 -3.99
C ILE A 168 2.28 -5.81 -4.34
N ASN A 169 1.94 -6.54 -5.40
CA ASN A 169 2.66 -7.75 -5.78
C ASN A 169 4.10 -7.49 -6.27
N ARG A 170 4.38 -6.34 -6.86
CA ARG A 170 5.76 -5.94 -7.19
C ARG A 170 6.59 -5.77 -5.91
N HIS A 171 6.03 -5.10 -4.90
CA HIS A 171 6.71 -4.93 -3.61
C HIS A 171 6.83 -6.25 -2.84
N LEU A 172 5.82 -7.11 -2.91
CA LEU A 172 5.87 -8.47 -2.38
C LEU A 172 7.06 -9.25 -2.95
N GLY A 173 7.25 -9.24 -4.28
CA GLY A 173 8.40 -9.89 -4.92
C GLY A 173 9.75 -9.32 -4.49
N MET A 174 9.83 -8.01 -4.23
CA MET A 174 11.05 -7.39 -3.69
C MET A 174 11.34 -7.87 -2.25
N ILE A 175 10.31 -7.93 -1.40
CA ILE A 175 10.43 -8.43 -0.03
C ILE A 175 10.90 -9.90 -0.01
N GLU A 176 10.35 -10.74 -0.89
CA GLU A 176 10.78 -12.14 -0.99
C GLU A 176 12.24 -12.28 -1.43
N ALA A 177 12.68 -11.47 -2.41
CA ALA A 177 14.09 -11.44 -2.79
C ALA A 177 14.99 -11.00 -1.63
N ILE A 178 14.55 -10.03 -0.82
CA ILE A 178 15.26 -9.58 0.39
C ILE A 178 15.36 -10.72 1.40
N LYS A 179 14.27 -11.45 1.66
CA LYS A 179 14.27 -12.62 2.54
C LYS A 179 15.29 -13.67 2.09
N GLY A 180 15.33 -13.99 0.81
CA GLY A 180 16.32 -14.91 0.25
C GLY A 180 17.76 -14.44 0.48
N MET A 181 18.04 -13.14 0.32
CA MET A 181 19.35 -12.57 0.64
C MET A 181 19.71 -12.60 2.14
N LEU A 182 18.71 -12.63 3.02
CA LEU A 182 18.88 -12.83 4.46
C LEU A 182 19.04 -14.30 4.85
N GLY A 183 19.01 -15.23 3.88
CA GLY A 183 19.09 -16.67 4.11
C GLY A 183 17.81 -17.29 4.66
N LEU A 184 16.66 -16.63 4.45
CA LEU A 184 15.35 -17.09 4.88
C LEU A 184 14.59 -17.75 3.72
N GLU A 185 13.72 -18.69 4.06
CA GLU A 185 12.81 -19.37 3.13
C GLU A 185 11.75 -18.40 2.58
N GLY A 186 11.35 -18.61 1.32
CA GLY A 186 10.47 -17.71 0.57
C GLY A 186 9.08 -18.34 0.39
N SER A 187 8.01 -17.56 0.52
CA SER A 187 6.67 -18.15 0.66
C SER A 187 6.13 -18.85 -0.59
N ALA A 188 6.83 -18.72 -1.74
CA ALA A 188 6.46 -19.35 -3.00
C ALA A 188 7.05 -20.76 -3.18
N THR A 189 8.02 -21.15 -2.34
CA THR A 189 8.71 -22.43 -2.41
C THR A 189 8.51 -23.31 -1.17
N ASP A 190 7.84 -22.77 -0.15
CA ASP A 190 7.57 -23.41 1.13
C ASP A 190 6.29 -24.26 1.10
#